data_AF-A0A1S2QQ99-F1
#
_entry.id   AF-A0A1S2QQ99-F1
#
_cell.length_a   1.000
_cell.length_b   1.000
_cell.length_c   1.000
_cell.angle_alpha   90.00
_cell.angle_beta   90.00
_cell.angle_gamma   90.00
#
_symmetry.space_group_name_H-M   'P 1'
#
loop_
_entity.id
_entity.type
_entity.pdbx_description
1 polymer ?
#
loop_
_entity_poly.entity_id
_entity_poly.type
_entity_poly.pdbx_seq_one_letter_code
_entity_poly.pdbx_strand_id
1 'polypeptide(L)'
;MNNHLQRRMGAFALTMVGIGSMIGSGWLFGAWRAAQIAGPAAIFSWLIGMTVILFIALSYCELGSMFPEAGGMVKYALLPWIVYRFSRRLVQLTYSV
;
A
#
# COMPACT_ATOMS: atom_id res chain seq x y z
N MET A 1 16.74 17.21 -25.40
CA MET A 1 17.30 16.75 -24.11
C MET A 1 16.56 15.49 -23.70
N ASN A 2 17.17 14.33 -23.91
CA ASN A 2 16.53 13.03 -23.70
C ASN A 2 16.75 12.63 -22.23
N ASN A 3 15.83 13.01 -21.35
CA ASN A 3 15.88 12.66 -19.93
C ASN A 3 15.45 11.20 -19.75
N HIS A 4 16.36 10.27 -20.05
CA HIS A 4 16.20 8.87 -19.67
C HIS A 4 16.39 8.75 -18.16
N LEU A 5 15.30 8.96 -17.40
CA LEU A 5 15.28 8.66 -15.97
C LEU A 5 15.66 7.18 -15.79
N GLN A 6 16.76 6.93 -15.09
CA GLN A 6 17.22 5.59 -14.75
C GLN A 6 16.19 4.96 -13.80
N ARG A 7 15.28 4.15 -14.33
CA ARG A 7 14.20 3.47 -13.59
C ARG A 7 14.69 2.30 -12.73
N ARG A 8 15.88 2.41 -12.16
CA ARG A 8 16.47 1.39 -11.28
C ARG A 8 16.85 2.05 -9.95
N MET A 9 15.85 2.31 -9.11
CA MET A 9 16.13 2.54 -7.70
C MET A 9 16.47 1.20 -7.07
N GLY A 10 17.62 1.11 -6.39
CA GLY A 10 17.96 -0.07 -5.59
C GLY A 10 17.01 -0.23 -4.42
N ALA A 11 16.91 -1.45 -3.87
CA ALA A 11 16.02 -1.76 -2.75
C ALA A 11 16.22 -0.79 -1.56
N PHE A 12 17.48 -0.43 -1.26
CA PHE A 12 17.82 0.50 -0.19
C PHE A 12 17.24 1.91 -0.43
N ALA A 13 17.40 2.45 -1.64
CA ALA A 13 16.85 3.77 -1.98
C ALA A 13 15.31 3.77 -1.93
N LEU A 14 14.68 2.69 -2.40
CA LEU A 14 13.22 2.48 -2.28
C LEU A 14 12.76 2.45 -0.83
N THR A 15 13.45 1.71 0.05
CA THR A 15 13.10 1.65 1.47
C THR A 15 13.29 3.00 2.16
N MET A 16 14.36 3.73 1.85
CA MET A 16 14.62 5.05 2.44
C MET A 16 13.58 6.08 2.01
N VAL A 17 13.14 6.05 0.76
CA VAL A 17 12.02 6.89 0.28
C VAL A 17 10.73 6.54 1.01
N GLY A 18 10.45 5.24 1.21
CA GLY A 18 9.30 4.78 1.98
C GLY A 18 9.33 5.23 3.44
N ILE A 19 10.49 5.14 4.10
CA ILE A 19 10.65 5.61 5.49
C ILE A 19 10.51 7.13 5.56
N GLY A 20 11.12 7.86 4.62
CA GLY A 20 11.04 9.32 4.55
C GLY A 20 9.61 9.83 4.31
N SER A 21 8.76 9.08 3.59
CA SER A 21 7.37 9.45 3.38
C SER A 21 6.46 9.17 4.58
N MET A 22 6.85 8.26 5.47
CA MET A 22 6.12 7.96 6.71
C MET A 22 6.36 9.00 7.81
N ILE A 23 7.56 9.62 7.83
CA ILE A 23 7.92 10.61 8.85
C ILE A 23 7.27 11.96 8.48
N GLY A 24 6.10 12.23 9.08
CA GLY A 24 5.37 13.49 8.93
C GLY A 24 4.77 13.98 10.25
N SER A 25 3.99 15.06 10.20
CA SER A 25 3.35 15.65 11.40
C SER A 25 2.38 14.68 12.11
N GLY A 26 1.80 13.72 11.38
CA GLY A 26 0.88 12.73 11.91
C GLY A 26 1.47 11.80 12.97
N TRP A 27 2.77 11.50 12.93
CA TRP A 27 3.43 10.70 13.97
C TRP A 27 3.38 11.45 15.31
N LEU A 28 3.79 12.72 15.32
CA LEU A 28 3.92 13.51 16.54
C LEU A 28 2.55 13.79 17.16
N PHE A 29 1.59 14.24 16.35
CA PHE A 29 0.24 14.56 16.83
C PHE A 29 -0.59 13.31 17.16
N GLY A 30 -0.37 12.20 16.46
CA GLY A 30 -1.00 10.92 16.75
C GLY A 30 -0.54 10.35 18.09
N ALA A 31 0.78 10.35 18.33
CA ALA A 31 1.35 9.93 19.61
C ALA A 31 0.89 10.83 20.77
N TRP A 32 0.88 12.15 20.57
CA TRP A 32 0.43 13.11 21.59
C TRP A 32 -1.04 12.92 21.98
N ARG A 33 -1.94 12.77 21.00
CA ARG A 33 -3.37 12.49 21.27
C ARG A 33 -3.57 11.13 21.93
N ALA A 34 -2.87 10.10 21.47
CA ALA A 34 -2.96 8.78 22.08
C ALA A 34 -2.51 8.80 23.55
N ALA A 35 -1.42 9.52 23.86
CA ALA A 35 -0.94 9.71 25.21
C ALA A 35 -1.88 10.58 26.07
N GLN A 36 -2.54 11.60 25.51
CA GLN A 36 -3.55 12.38 26.23
C GLN A 36 -4.77 11.56 26.62
N ILE A 37 -5.22 10.65 25.75
CA ILE A 37 -6.45 9.87 25.97
C ILE A 37 -6.17 8.66 26.88
N ALA A 38 -5.11 7.90 26.60
CA ALA A 38 -4.81 6.63 27.28
C ALA A 38 -3.72 6.75 28.37
N GLY A 39 -3.06 7.90 28.51
CA GLY A 39 -1.95 8.06 29.45
C GLY A 39 -0.78 7.12 29.13
N PRO A 40 -0.09 6.56 30.15
CA PRO A 40 1.00 5.60 29.95
C PRO A 40 0.59 4.32 29.19
N ALA A 41 -0.72 3.99 29.18
CA ALA A 41 -1.23 2.82 28.48
C ALA A 41 -1.28 2.99 26.94
N ALA A 42 -1.00 4.19 26.42
CA ALA A 42 -0.95 4.46 24.98
C ALA A 42 0.06 3.58 24.21
N ILE A 43 1.06 3.01 24.90
CA ILE A 43 2.01 2.07 24.29
C ILE A 43 1.28 0.81 23.79
N PHE A 44 0.26 0.34 24.51
CA PHE A 44 -0.51 -0.84 24.09
C PHE A 44 -1.33 -0.58 22.82
N SER A 45 -1.89 0.62 22.65
CA SER A 45 -2.62 0.96 21.41
C SER A 45 -1.68 1.04 20.22
N TRP A 46 -0.44 1.50 20.41
CA TRP A 46 0.60 1.48 19.39
C TRP A 46 1.00 0.06 18.97
N LEU A 47 1.12 -0.88 19.90
CA LEU A 47 1.42 -2.28 19.60
C LEU A 47 0.31 -2.94 18.76
N ILE A 48 -0.95 -2.69 19.13
CA ILE A 48 -2.10 -3.19 18.37
C ILE A 48 -2.13 -2.54 16.98
N GLY A 49 -1.90 -1.22 16.90
CA GLY A 49 -1.82 -0.49 15.64
C GLY A 49 -0.73 -1.01 14.71
N MET A 50 0.47 -1.26 15.23
CA MET A 50 1.58 -1.87 14.48
C MET A 50 1.16 -3.23 13.91
N THR A 51 0.53 -4.08 14.73
CA THR A 51 0.10 -5.41 14.31
C THR A 51 -0.88 -5.33 13.14
N VAL A 52 -1.90 -4.48 13.23
CA VAL A 52 -2.90 -4.29 12.17
C VAL A 52 -2.25 -3.75 10.89
N ILE A 53 -1.39 -2.73 11.00
CA ILE A 53 -0.69 -2.15 9.85
C ILE A 53 0.25 -3.17 9.20
N LEU A 54 0.87 -4.07 9.97
CA LEU A 54 1.73 -5.12 9.44
C LEU A 54 0.95 -6.09 8.53
N PHE A 55 -0.24 -6.53 8.94
CA PHE A 55 -1.10 -7.37 8.10
C PHE A 55 -1.49 -6.68 6.78
N ILE A 56 -1.81 -5.39 6.87
CA ILE A 56 -2.10 -4.57 5.69
C ILE A 56 -0.85 -4.49 4.78
N ALA A 57 0.32 -4.19 5.34
CA ALA A 57 1.58 -4.08 4.61
C ALA A 57 1.96 -5.39 3.90
N LEU A 58 1.78 -6.54 4.56
CA LEU A 58 2.01 -7.85 3.94
C LEU A 58 1.12 -8.07 2.71
N SER A 59 -0.16 -7.73 2.83
CA SER A 59 -1.11 -7.82 1.72
C SER A 59 -0.70 -6.91 0.55
N TYR A 60 -0.18 -5.72 0.84
CA TYR A 60 0.39 -4.83 -0.16
C TYR A 60 1.69 -5.34 -0.78
N CYS A 61 2.55 -6.02 0.00
CA CYS A 61 3.75 -6.65 -0.52
C CYS A 61 3.42 -7.77 -1.50
N GLU A 62 2.42 -8.60 -1.22
CA GLU A 62 1.95 -9.64 -2.14
C GLU A 62 1.47 -9.01 -3.46
N LEU A 63 0.61 -8.00 -3.39
CA LEU A 63 0.11 -7.28 -4.58
C LEU A 63 1.24 -6.58 -5.35
N GLY A 64 2.17 -5.93 -4.65
CA GLY A 64 3.32 -5.24 -5.24
C GLY A 64 4.30 -6.19 -5.92
N SER A 65 4.45 -7.41 -5.41
CA SER A 65 5.28 -8.45 -6.03
C SER A 65 4.65 -9.05 -7.28
N MET A 66 3.32 -9.19 -7.31
CA MET A 66 2.59 -9.71 -8.47
C MET A 66 2.51 -8.71 -9.63
N PHE A 67 2.48 -7.41 -9.33
CA PHE A 67 2.30 -6.35 -10.33
C PHE A 67 3.35 -5.25 -10.17
N PRO A 68 4.57 -5.41 -10.73
CA PRO A 68 5.64 -4.43 -10.66
C PRO A 68 5.42 -3.27 -11.65
N GLU A 69 4.25 -2.65 -11.60
CA GLU A 69 3.89 -1.49 -12.42
C GLU A 69 3.91 -0.17 -11.63
N ALA A 70 4.47 0.87 -12.24
CA ALA A 70 4.39 2.23 -11.69
C ALA A 70 2.93 2.72 -11.74
N GLY A 71 2.35 3.03 -10.58
CA GLY A 71 0.98 3.55 -10.43
C GLY A 71 0.25 3.18 -9.13
N GLY A 72 0.77 2.23 -8.35
CA GLY A 72 0.26 1.89 -7.02
C GLY A 72 -1.22 1.48 -7.02
N MET A 73 -1.93 1.79 -5.93
CA MET A 73 -3.33 1.38 -5.71
C MET A 73 -4.29 1.77 -6.84
N VAL A 74 -4.05 2.93 -7.46
CA VAL A 74 -4.90 3.46 -8.53
C VAL A 74 -4.87 2.53 -9.74
N LYS A 75 -3.73 1.90 -10.06
CA LYS A 75 -3.68 0.94 -11.16
C LYS A 75 -4.35 -0.39 -10.83
N TYR A 76 -4.25 -0.88 -9.59
CA TYR A 76 -4.94 -2.11 -9.18
C TYR A 76 -6.46 -1.96 -9.29
N ALA A 77 -6.99 -0.79 -8.93
CA ALA A 77 -8.41 -0.49 -9.02
C ALA A 77 -8.88 -0.13 -10.44
N LEU A 78 -8.04 0.55 -11.23
CA LEU A 78 -8.40 1.11 -12.53
C LEU A 78 -8.02 0.21 -13.72
N LEU A 79 -7.25 -0.88 -13.52
CA LEU A 79 -6.81 -1.76 -14.60
C LEU A 79 -8.02 -2.28 -15.39
N PRO A 80 -8.28 -1.74 -16.61
CA PRO A 80 -9.47 -2.09 -17.36
C PRO A 80 -9.45 -3.57 -17.69
N TRP A 81 -8.25 -4.17 -17.81
CA TRP A 81 -8.05 -5.59 -18.08
C TRP A 81 -8.65 -6.52 -17.01
N ILE A 82 -8.65 -6.16 -15.73
CA ILE A 82 -9.28 -6.97 -14.66
C ILE A 82 -10.80 -6.96 -14.82
N VAL A 83 -11.39 -5.78 -15.05
CA VAL A 83 -12.82 -5.61 -15.31
C VAL A 83 -13.22 -6.29 -16.63
N TYR A 84 -12.40 -6.17 -17.68
CA TYR A 84 -12.61 -6.79 -18.99
C TYR A 84 -12.53 -8.33 -18.92
N ARG A 85 -11.59 -8.87 -18.13
CA ARG A 85 -11.41 -10.31 -17.91
C ARG A 85 -12.59 -10.92 -17.16
N PHE A 86 -13.11 -10.20 -16.15
CA PHE A 86 -14.28 -10.63 -15.39
C PHE A 86 -15.55 -10.59 -16.24
N SER A 87 -15.75 -9.50 -16.99
CA SER A 87 -16.85 -9.36 -17.96
C SER A 87 -16.85 -10.51 -18.98
N ARG A 88 -15.70 -10.83 -19.60
CA ARG A 88 -15.63 -11.95 -20.56
C ARG A 88 -15.92 -13.32 -19.94
N ARG A 89 -15.55 -13.55 -18.68
CA ARG A 89 -15.89 -14.81 -17.98
C ARG A 89 -17.38 -14.93 -17.68
N LEU A 90 -18.02 -13.85 -17.25
CA LEU A 90 -19.46 -13.84 -17.00
C LEU A 90 -20.25 -14.05 -18.30
N VAL A 91 -19.82 -13.40 -19.38
CA VAL A 91 -20.40 -13.58 -20.71
C VAL A 91 -20.26 -15.02 -21.18
N GLN A 92 -19.09 -15.66 -21.02
CA GLN A 92 -18.93 -17.07 -21.39
C GLN A 92 -19.79 -18.03 -20.56
N LEU A 93 -19.96 -17.77 -19.26
CA LEU A 93 -20.82 -18.58 -18.39
C LEU A 93 -22.31 -18.47 -18.75
N THR A 94 -22.75 -17.29 -19.22
CA THR A 94 -24.13 -17.09 -19.72
C THR A 94 -24.38 -17.80 -21.05
N TYR A 95 -23.37 -17.94 -21.91
CA TYR A 95 -23.50 -18.64 -23.20
C TYR A 95 -23.21 -20.15 -23.13
N SER A 96 -22.94 -20.69 -21.94
CA SER A 96 -22.67 -22.13 -21.74
C SER A 96 -23.77 -22.86 -20.95
N VAL A 97 -24.96 -22.26 -20.84
CA VAL A 97 -26.22 -22.87 -20.39
C VAL A 97 -27.21 -22.79 -21.54
#